data_AF-A0A661HNS8-F1
#
_entry.id   AF-A0A661HNS8-F1
#
_cell.length_a   1.000
_cell.length_b   1.000
_cell.length_c   1.000
_cell.angle_alpha   90.00
_cell.angle_beta   90.00
_cell.angle_gamma   90.00
#
_symmetry.space_group_name_H-M   'P 1'
#
loop_
_entity.id
_entity.type
_entity.pdbx_description
1 polymer ?
#
loop_
_entity_poly.entity_id
_entity_poly.type
_entity_poly.pdbx_seq_one_letter_code
_entity_poly.pdbx_strand_id
1 'polypeptide(L)'
;NINTKEIYPSSRLIANITGIEPQPNKAIVGKNAFAHESGIHQDGMLKNKSTYEIISPADIGLDMDDTLVLGKHSGRAAFKDKLNKLGFSLDTEALNVSFERFKILADRKKEIYDDDIRALVTNEMTKAVQVYELVSLQLMDCSNGVPSAAVKIRKDANEIIEAGIGEGTIDAVFKTIDRISGYEGQLDDYKVKSVSEGKDALASVTVKVSFNGDPAIIGHGLNIDTMLASARAYIGALNSYLSMEGKLKSRRCDSSKTI
;
A
#
# COMPACT_ATOMS: atom_id res chain seq x y z
N ASN A 1 20.97 -22.03 7.58
CA ASN A 1 19.87 -21.72 8.52
C ASN A 1 18.98 -20.65 7.94
N ILE A 2 17.69 -20.94 7.77
CA ILE A 2 16.65 -20.00 7.36
C ILE A 2 15.68 -19.85 8.53
N ASN A 3 15.26 -18.63 8.86
CA ASN A 3 14.20 -18.40 9.83
C ASN A 3 12.84 -18.62 9.15
N THR A 4 12.22 -19.79 9.35
CA THR A 4 10.97 -20.17 8.64
C THR A 4 9.80 -19.27 9.01
N LYS A 5 9.77 -18.72 10.23
CA LYS A 5 8.73 -17.79 10.71
C LYS A 5 8.60 -16.53 9.87
N GLU A 6 9.63 -16.18 9.08
CA GLU A 6 9.64 -14.99 8.24
C GLU A 6 9.17 -15.26 6.80
N ILE A 7 8.84 -16.50 6.44
CA ILE A 7 8.50 -16.87 5.06
C ILE A 7 7.23 -16.14 4.57
N TYR A 8 6.14 -16.22 5.32
CA TYR A 8 4.88 -15.58 4.94
C TYR A 8 4.97 -14.05 5.02
N PRO A 9 5.48 -13.43 6.11
CA PRO A 9 5.69 -11.99 6.18
C PRO A 9 6.56 -11.44 5.04
N SER A 10 7.69 -12.10 4.74
CA SER A 10 8.59 -11.69 3.65
C SER A 10 7.92 -11.78 2.29
N SER A 11 7.13 -12.84 2.05
CA SER A 11 6.38 -12.97 0.79
C SER A 11 5.37 -11.85 0.61
N ARG A 12 4.63 -11.47 1.67
CA ARG A 12 3.68 -10.36 1.62
C ARG A 12 4.40 -9.02 1.44
N LEU A 13 5.54 -8.82 2.09
CA LEU A 13 6.36 -7.62 1.94
C LEU A 13 6.86 -7.45 0.50
N ILE A 14 7.43 -8.50 -0.11
CA ILE A 14 7.90 -8.48 -1.51
C ILE A 14 6.72 -8.22 -2.46
N ALA A 15 5.57 -8.85 -2.23
CA ALA A 15 4.39 -8.63 -3.04
C ALA A 15 3.93 -7.17 -3.02
N ASN A 16 3.94 -6.55 -1.83
CA ASN A 16 3.62 -5.14 -1.66
C ASN A 16 4.64 -4.23 -2.35
N ILE A 17 5.95 -4.48 -2.18
CA ILE A 17 7.02 -3.66 -2.79
C ILE A 17 7.00 -3.74 -4.32
N THR A 18 6.78 -4.95 -4.86
CA THR A 18 6.86 -5.18 -6.31
C THR A 18 5.52 -4.98 -7.02
N GLY A 19 4.42 -4.96 -6.29
CA GLY A 19 3.05 -5.03 -6.84
C GLY A 19 2.68 -6.39 -7.44
N ILE A 20 3.55 -7.41 -7.31
CA ILE A 20 3.36 -8.75 -7.89
C ILE A 20 2.94 -9.71 -6.78
N GLU A 21 1.70 -10.18 -6.84
CA GLU A 21 1.18 -11.14 -5.85
C GLU A 21 1.56 -12.58 -6.21
N PRO A 22 1.86 -13.43 -5.21
CA PRO A 22 1.88 -14.87 -5.40
C PRO A 22 0.54 -15.38 -5.91
N GLN A 23 0.57 -16.42 -6.74
CA GLN A 23 -0.67 -17.08 -7.16
C GLN A 23 -1.40 -17.67 -5.95
N PRO A 24 -2.75 -17.71 -5.94
CA PRO A 24 -3.52 -18.23 -4.80
C PRO A 24 -3.13 -19.65 -4.39
N ASN A 25 -2.74 -20.49 -5.35
CA ASN A 25 -2.29 -21.87 -5.16
C ASN A 25 -0.76 -22.01 -5.04
N LYS A 26 -0.02 -20.91 -4.87
CA LYS A 26 1.43 -20.96 -4.68
C LYS A 26 1.72 -21.71 -3.38
N ALA A 27 2.60 -22.71 -3.44
CA ALA A 27 3.00 -23.48 -2.27
C ALA A 27 3.47 -22.57 -1.13
N ILE A 28 3.05 -22.89 0.10
CA ILE A 28 3.42 -22.24 1.37
C ILE A 28 2.83 -20.83 1.55
N VAL A 29 2.86 -19.96 0.53
CA VAL A 29 2.53 -18.52 0.69
C VAL A 29 1.27 -18.07 -0.04
N GLY A 30 0.69 -18.93 -0.88
CA GLY A 30 -0.55 -18.62 -1.58
C GLY A 30 -1.74 -18.52 -0.63
N LYS A 31 -2.72 -17.66 -0.96
CA LYS A 31 -3.93 -17.45 -0.15
C LYS A 31 -4.68 -18.76 0.16
N ASN A 32 -4.60 -19.74 -0.72
CA ASN A 32 -5.29 -21.02 -0.59
C ASN A 32 -4.37 -22.16 -0.09
N ALA A 33 -3.13 -21.86 0.31
CA ALA A 33 -2.14 -22.89 0.67
C ALA A 33 -2.54 -23.71 1.92
N PHE A 34 -3.37 -23.15 2.80
CA PHE A 34 -3.87 -23.81 4.01
C PHE A 34 -5.41 -23.80 4.09
N ALA A 35 -6.09 -23.64 2.94
CA ALA A 35 -7.54 -23.64 2.87
C ALA A 35 -8.08 -25.07 2.70
N HIS A 36 -9.09 -25.45 3.50
CA HIS A 36 -9.70 -26.78 3.47
C HIS A 36 -11.21 -26.68 3.18
N GLU A 37 -11.61 -27.01 1.95
CA GLU A 37 -12.99 -26.82 1.49
C GLU A 37 -13.87 -28.09 1.62
N SER A 38 -13.28 -29.27 1.44
CA SER A 38 -14.04 -30.54 1.44
C SER A 38 -14.42 -30.99 2.85
N GLY A 39 -15.67 -31.44 3.04
CA GLY A 39 -16.18 -31.92 4.33
C GLY A 39 -15.38 -33.08 4.93
N ILE A 40 -14.81 -33.97 4.10
CA ILE A 40 -13.91 -35.04 4.56
C ILE A 40 -12.54 -34.50 5.02
N HIS A 41 -12.09 -33.39 4.44
CA HIS A 41 -10.85 -32.74 4.84
C HIS A 41 -11.06 -31.98 6.15
N GLN A 42 -12.21 -31.31 6.32
CA GLN A 42 -12.56 -30.64 7.57
C GLN A 42 -12.70 -31.63 8.74
N ASP A 43 -13.39 -32.76 8.55
CA ASP A 43 -13.51 -33.82 9.57
C ASP A 43 -12.13 -34.39 9.97
N GLY A 44 -11.26 -34.64 8.98
CA GLY A 44 -9.90 -35.10 9.27
C GLY A 44 -9.03 -34.04 9.95
N MET A 45 -9.17 -32.77 9.59
CA MET A 45 -8.50 -31.64 10.25
C MET A 45 -8.91 -31.47 11.70
N LEU A 46 -10.21 -31.65 12.00
CA LEU A 46 -10.74 -31.58 13.37
C LEU A 46 -10.22 -32.74 14.25
N LYS A 47 -10.04 -33.93 13.67
CA LYS A 47 -9.52 -35.11 14.38
C LYS A 47 -8.00 -35.05 14.56
N ASN A 48 -7.27 -34.68 13.51
CA ASN A 48 -5.83 -34.49 13.56
C ASN A 48 -5.37 -33.57 12.40
N LYS A 49 -4.95 -32.34 12.74
CA LYS A 49 -4.45 -31.35 11.77
C LYS A 49 -3.29 -31.87 10.91
N SER A 50 -2.42 -32.73 11.46
CA SER A 50 -1.26 -33.27 10.72
C SER A 50 -1.64 -34.23 9.58
N THR A 51 -2.92 -34.59 9.46
CA THR A 51 -3.42 -35.46 8.38
C THR A 51 -3.34 -34.78 7.02
N TYR A 52 -3.58 -33.47 6.97
CA TYR A 52 -3.58 -32.69 5.73
C TYR A 52 -2.62 -31.50 5.76
N GLU A 53 -2.13 -31.08 6.93
CA GLU A 53 -1.11 -30.04 7.08
C GLU A 53 0.25 -30.64 7.44
N ILE A 54 1.10 -30.84 6.42
CA ILE A 54 2.49 -31.31 6.58
C ILE A 54 3.36 -30.24 7.28
N ILE A 55 3.01 -28.96 7.08
CA ILE A 55 3.61 -27.79 7.71
C ILE A 55 2.47 -27.02 8.36
N SER A 56 2.63 -26.55 9.60
CA SER A 56 1.59 -25.73 10.21
C SER A 56 1.69 -24.27 9.71
N PRO A 57 0.57 -23.53 9.57
CA PRO A 57 0.60 -22.10 9.28
C PRO A 57 1.54 -21.32 10.22
N ALA A 58 1.54 -21.70 11.50
CA ALA A 58 2.36 -21.06 12.52
C ALA A 58 3.87 -21.23 12.25
N ASP A 59 4.32 -22.31 11.61
CA ASP A 59 5.74 -22.56 11.31
C ASP A 59 6.31 -21.57 10.29
N ILE A 60 5.45 -20.95 9.49
CA ILE A 60 5.81 -19.99 8.44
C ILE A 60 5.47 -18.54 8.79
N GLY A 61 5.00 -18.30 10.02
CA GLY A 61 4.57 -16.98 10.49
C GLY A 61 3.15 -16.58 10.07
N LEU A 62 2.32 -17.55 9.68
CA LEU A 62 0.88 -17.33 9.43
C LEU A 62 0.10 -17.76 10.67
N ASP A 63 -0.30 -16.78 11.49
CA ASP A 63 -1.07 -17.03 12.71
C ASP A 63 -2.57 -17.06 12.39
N MET A 64 -3.21 -18.22 12.57
CA MET A 64 -4.62 -18.46 12.21
C MET A 64 -5.59 -18.25 13.40
N ASP A 65 -5.05 -18.16 14.63
CA ASP A 65 -5.84 -18.14 15.87
C ASP A 65 -6.00 -16.74 16.50
N ASP A 66 -5.42 -15.69 15.90
CA ASP A 66 -5.45 -14.33 16.45
C ASP A 66 -6.78 -13.62 16.14
N THR A 67 -7.73 -13.78 17.07
CA THR A 67 -9.09 -13.22 17.01
C THR A 67 -9.18 -11.77 17.48
N LEU A 68 -8.07 -11.13 17.88
CA LEU A 68 -8.10 -9.75 18.35
C LEU A 68 -8.31 -8.79 17.16
N VAL A 69 -9.58 -8.52 16.87
CA VAL A 69 -9.99 -7.49 15.90
C VAL A 69 -9.75 -6.12 16.50
N LEU A 70 -8.97 -5.29 15.80
CA LEU A 70 -8.79 -3.91 16.19
C LEU A 70 -9.92 -3.03 15.61
N GLY A 71 -10.29 -2.00 16.35
CA GLY A 71 -11.29 -1.02 15.93
C GLY A 71 -11.02 0.35 16.56
N LYS A 72 -11.97 1.29 16.42
CA LYS A 72 -11.81 2.68 16.84
C LYS A 72 -11.50 2.89 18.33
N HIS A 73 -11.82 1.90 19.16
CA HIS A 73 -11.57 1.92 20.60
C HIS A 73 -10.26 1.23 21.00
N SER A 74 -9.55 0.62 20.05
CA SER A 74 -8.27 -0.01 20.31
C SER A 74 -7.20 1.03 20.59
N GLY A 75 -6.61 0.97 21.78
CA GLY A 75 -5.53 1.86 22.18
C GLY A 75 -4.17 1.49 21.56
N ARG A 76 -3.20 2.40 21.71
CA ARG A 76 -1.83 2.24 21.18
C ARG A 76 -1.14 0.95 21.61
N ALA A 77 -1.39 0.50 22.85
CA ALA A 77 -0.81 -0.74 23.38
C ALA A 77 -1.33 -1.97 22.61
N ALA A 78 -2.63 -2.04 22.35
CA ALA A 78 -3.23 -3.13 21.56
C ALA A 78 -2.74 -3.10 20.11
N PHE A 79 -2.62 -1.91 19.52
CA PHE A 79 -2.04 -1.76 18.18
C PHE A 79 -0.57 -2.22 18.12
N LYS A 80 0.26 -1.83 19.10
CA LYS A 80 1.66 -2.28 19.19
C LYS A 80 1.77 -3.80 19.36
N ASP A 81 0.96 -4.39 20.23
CA ASP A 81 0.91 -5.84 20.44
C ASP A 81 0.56 -6.57 19.13
N LYS A 82 -0.46 -6.07 18.42
CA LYS A 82 -0.86 -6.60 17.12
C LYS A 82 0.25 -6.48 16.08
N LEU A 83 0.94 -5.34 16.01
CA LEU A 83 2.08 -5.16 15.10
C LEU A 83 3.20 -6.17 15.37
N ASN A 84 3.55 -6.38 16.64
CA ASN A 84 4.58 -7.36 17.02
C ASN A 84 4.18 -8.78 16.60
N LYS A 85 2.91 -9.17 16.79
CA LYS A 85 2.37 -10.46 16.35
C LYS A 85 2.39 -10.62 14.82
N LEU A 86 2.15 -9.53 14.10
CA LEU A 86 2.25 -9.47 12.64
C LEU A 86 3.70 -9.44 12.13
N GLY A 87 4.70 -9.49 13.02
CA GLY A 87 6.12 -9.49 12.66
C GLY A 87 6.73 -8.11 12.44
N PHE A 88 6.00 -7.02 12.74
CA PHE A 88 6.53 -5.66 12.61
C PHE A 88 7.13 -5.17 13.92
N SER A 89 8.40 -4.78 13.87
CA SER A 89 9.06 -4.03 14.94
C SER A 89 9.28 -2.59 14.49
N LEU A 90 8.49 -1.67 15.02
CA LEU A 90 8.60 -0.23 14.74
C LEU A 90 9.24 0.49 15.92
N ASP A 91 10.06 1.50 15.63
CA ASP A 91 10.48 2.47 16.64
C ASP A 91 9.29 3.32 17.12
N THR A 92 9.52 4.13 18.15
CA THR A 92 8.47 4.93 18.78
C THR A 92 7.84 5.95 17.82
N GLU A 93 8.62 6.52 16.91
CA GLU A 93 8.16 7.56 15.99
C GLU A 93 7.29 6.94 14.89
N ALA A 94 7.79 5.89 14.23
CA ALA A 94 7.08 5.13 13.21
C ALA A 94 5.79 4.50 13.78
N LEU A 95 5.83 4.01 15.03
CA LEU A 95 4.65 3.50 15.72
C LEU A 95 3.59 4.59 15.92
N ASN A 96 3.98 5.80 16.31
CA ASN A 96 3.03 6.89 16.54
C ASN A 96 2.38 7.35 15.23
N VAL A 97 3.17 7.49 14.17
CA VAL A 97 2.65 7.85 12.83
C VAL A 97 1.68 6.78 12.31
N SER A 98 2.08 5.51 12.43
CA SER A 98 1.23 4.37 12.03
C SER A 98 -0.06 4.31 12.86
N PHE A 99 0.01 4.62 14.16
CA PHE A 99 -1.14 4.62 15.05
C PHE A 99 -2.16 5.72 14.71
N GLU A 100 -1.72 6.94 14.37
CA GLU A 100 -2.65 7.99 13.95
C GLU A 100 -3.34 7.62 12.62
N ARG A 101 -2.62 7.01 11.69
CA ARG A 101 -3.24 6.48 10.45
C ARG A 101 -4.22 5.35 10.74
N PHE A 102 -3.89 4.45 11.67
CA PHE A 102 -4.79 3.40 12.12
C PHE A 102 -6.07 4.00 12.70
N LYS A 103 -6.00 5.07 13.49
CA LYS A 103 -7.20 5.76 14.00
C LYS A 103 -8.06 6.34 12.86
N ILE A 104 -7.44 7.03 11.90
CA ILE A 104 -8.15 7.56 10.73
C ILE A 104 -8.85 6.45 9.95
N LEU A 105 -8.21 5.28 9.82
CA LEU A 105 -8.80 4.10 9.22
C LEU A 105 -9.96 3.56 10.07
N ALA A 106 -9.78 3.45 11.38
CA ALA A 106 -10.76 2.90 12.32
C ALA A 106 -12.02 3.76 12.46
N ASP A 107 -11.90 5.07 12.21
CA ASP A 107 -13.05 5.97 12.15
C ASP A 107 -13.93 5.73 10.92
N ARG A 108 -13.35 5.16 9.85
CA ARG A 108 -14.02 4.96 8.56
C ARG A 108 -14.38 3.50 8.28
N LYS A 109 -13.64 2.55 8.85
CA LYS A 109 -13.80 1.11 8.70
C LYS A 109 -14.23 0.49 10.04
N LYS A 110 -15.28 -0.32 10.04
CA LYS A 110 -15.86 -0.85 11.31
C LYS A 110 -14.95 -1.87 11.98
N GLU A 111 -14.43 -2.80 11.19
CA GLU A 111 -13.51 -3.86 11.62
C GLU A 111 -12.21 -3.70 10.84
N ILE A 112 -11.08 -3.67 11.53
CA ILE A 112 -9.77 -3.61 10.87
C ILE A 112 -9.18 -5.01 10.89
N TYR A 113 -8.94 -5.55 9.70
CA TYR A 113 -8.34 -6.86 9.51
C TYR A 113 -6.81 -6.76 9.52
N ASP A 114 -6.14 -7.88 9.78
CA ASP A 114 -4.68 -7.97 9.83
C ASP A 114 -4.02 -7.50 8.53
N ASP A 115 -4.64 -7.80 7.40
CA ASP A 115 -4.17 -7.35 6.08
C ASP A 115 -4.27 -5.83 5.91
N ASP A 116 -5.25 -5.17 6.54
CA ASP A 116 -5.32 -3.70 6.56
C ASP A 116 -4.15 -3.10 7.36
N ILE A 117 -3.81 -3.71 8.50
CA ILE A 117 -2.69 -3.28 9.35
C ILE A 117 -1.36 -3.49 8.61
N ARG A 118 -1.16 -4.67 8.00
CA ARG A 118 0.02 -4.97 7.17
C ARG A 118 0.20 -3.95 6.06
N ALA A 119 -0.88 -3.64 5.34
CA ALA A 119 -0.86 -2.67 4.24
C ALA A 119 -0.52 -1.25 4.74
N LEU A 120 -1.12 -0.84 5.86
CA LEU A 120 -0.89 0.47 6.45
C LEU A 120 0.57 0.68 6.85
N VAL A 121 1.17 -0.31 7.50
CA VAL A 121 2.55 -0.26 7.98
C VAL A 121 3.55 -0.37 6.83
N THR A 122 3.30 -1.27 5.88
CA THR A 122 4.19 -1.42 4.72
C THR A 122 4.27 -0.12 3.93
N ASN A 123 3.13 0.55 3.73
CA ASN A 123 3.08 1.85 3.05
C ASN A 123 3.80 2.97 3.83
N GLU A 124 3.88 2.89 5.16
CA GLU A 124 4.70 3.82 5.96
C GLU A 124 6.20 3.57 5.79
N MET A 125 6.62 2.30 5.81
CA MET A 125 8.04 1.93 5.71
C MET A 125 8.64 2.31 4.34
N THR A 126 7.83 2.42 3.29
CA THR A 126 8.25 2.77 1.93
C THR A 126 8.31 4.27 1.64
N LYS A 127 8.12 5.16 2.63
CA LYS A 127 8.12 6.61 2.38
C LYS A 127 9.51 7.13 1.96
N ALA A 128 9.61 7.54 0.70
CA ALA A 128 10.61 8.49 0.25
C ALA A 128 10.31 9.89 0.81
N VAL A 129 11.31 10.78 0.78
CA VAL A 129 11.13 12.22 1.11
C VAL A 129 9.98 12.79 0.29
N GLN A 130 8.94 13.30 0.96
CA GLN A 130 7.76 13.85 0.30
C GLN A 130 8.03 15.30 -0.12
N VAL A 131 8.17 15.54 -1.42
CA VAL A 131 8.24 16.89 -2.00
C VAL A 131 6.82 17.43 -2.21
N TYR A 132 5.92 16.55 -2.65
CA TYR A 132 4.51 16.83 -2.89
C TYR A 132 3.64 16.02 -1.94
N GLU A 133 2.72 16.68 -1.25
CA GLU A 133 1.74 16.06 -0.36
C GLU A 133 0.31 16.36 -0.85
N LEU A 134 -0.50 15.32 -1.06
CA LEU A 134 -1.89 15.48 -1.43
C LEU A 134 -2.72 15.98 -0.24
N VAL A 135 -3.28 17.18 -0.34
CA VAL A 135 -4.12 17.77 0.72
C VAL A 135 -5.59 17.47 0.50
N SER A 136 -6.11 17.68 -0.71
CA SER A 136 -7.50 17.37 -1.03
C SER A 136 -7.68 17.02 -2.49
N LEU A 137 -8.67 16.18 -2.75
CA LEU A 137 -9.10 15.74 -4.08
C LEU A 137 -10.61 15.94 -4.19
N GLN A 138 -11.04 16.65 -5.22
CA GLN A 138 -12.44 16.76 -5.61
C GLN A 138 -12.59 16.24 -7.03
N LEU A 139 -13.67 15.51 -7.27
CA LEU A 139 -13.90 14.80 -8.53
C LEU A 139 -15.32 15.06 -9.00
N MET A 140 -15.47 15.18 -10.30
CA MET A 140 -16.76 15.11 -10.98
C MET A 140 -16.67 14.03 -12.03
N ASP A 141 -17.44 12.97 -11.85
CA ASP A 141 -17.55 11.86 -12.80
C ASP A 141 -18.98 11.83 -13.34
N CYS A 142 -19.11 11.52 -14.62
CA CYS A 142 -20.40 11.49 -15.31
C CYS A 142 -20.35 10.55 -16.51
N SER A 143 -21.39 9.75 -16.69
CA SER A 143 -21.48 8.77 -17.78
C SER A 143 -21.49 9.43 -19.16
N ASN A 144 -22.11 10.62 -19.25
CA ASN A 144 -22.27 11.41 -20.48
C ASN A 144 -21.84 12.86 -20.24
N GLY A 145 -20.56 13.06 -19.94
CA GLY A 145 -19.97 14.39 -19.80
C GLY A 145 -18.45 14.31 -19.77
N VAL A 146 -17.81 15.35 -19.26
CA VAL A 146 -16.35 15.44 -19.20
C VAL A 146 -15.90 15.22 -17.75
N PRO A 147 -15.28 14.07 -17.42
CA PRO A 147 -14.68 13.85 -16.12
C PRO A 147 -13.69 14.95 -15.77
N SER A 148 -13.76 15.45 -14.53
CA SER A 148 -12.86 16.50 -14.07
C SER A 148 -12.41 16.26 -12.63
N ALA A 149 -11.22 16.79 -12.33
CA ALA A 149 -10.61 16.72 -11.01
C ALA A 149 -10.11 18.10 -10.61
N ALA A 150 -10.32 18.47 -9.34
CA ALA A 150 -9.62 19.57 -8.70
C ALA A 150 -8.73 19.00 -7.60
N VAL A 151 -7.43 19.28 -7.70
CA VAL A 151 -6.40 18.70 -6.84
C VAL A 151 -5.72 19.84 -6.08
N LYS A 152 -5.62 19.69 -4.76
CA LYS A 152 -4.79 20.55 -3.91
C LYS A 152 -3.58 19.76 -3.44
N ILE A 153 -2.40 20.26 -3.76
CA ILE A 153 -1.12 19.67 -3.36
C ILE A 153 -0.33 20.71 -2.56
N ARG A 154 0.26 20.28 -1.45
CA ARG A 154 1.24 21.05 -0.70
C ARG A 154 2.63 20.71 -1.20
N LYS A 155 3.41 21.75 -1.50
CA LYS A 155 4.84 21.67 -1.80
C LYS A 155 5.55 22.63 -0.85
N ASP A 156 6.40 22.10 0.01
CA ASP A 156 7.01 22.84 1.11
C ASP A 156 5.94 23.53 2.00
N ALA A 157 5.95 24.87 2.07
CA ALA A 157 4.97 25.65 2.83
C ALA A 157 3.79 26.16 1.98
N ASN A 158 3.80 25.94 0.66
CA ASN A 158 2.81 26.49 -0.26
C ASN A 158 1.78 25.44 -0.66
N GLU A 159 0.50 25.83 -0.66
CA GLU A 159 -0.58 25.03 -1.23
C GLU A 159 -0.88 25.50 -2.66
N ILE A 160 -0.86 24.57 -3.61
CA ILE A 160 -1.18 24.80 -5.01
C ILE A 160 -2.50 24.08 -5.30
N ILE A 161 -3.43 24.78 -5.94
CA ILE A 161 -4.72 24.25 -6.35
C ILE A 161 -4.81 24.36 -7.86
N GLU A 162 -5.12 23.25 -8.52
CA GLU A 162 -5.40 23.22 -9.95
C GLU A 162 -6.60 22.33 -10.24
N ALA A 163 -7.17 22.53 -11.43
CA ALA A 163 -8.21 21.69 -11.96
C ALA A 163 -7.93 21.29 -13.41
N GLY A 164 -8.37 20.10 -13.76
CA GLY A 164 -8.18 19.51 -15.07
C GLY A 164 -9.32 18.58 -15.45
N ILE A 165 -9.42 18.36 -16.76
CA ILE A 165 -10.34 17.39 -17.36
C ILE A 165 -9.56 16.21 -17.90
N GLY A 166 -10.24 15.08 -18.09
CA GLY A 166 -9.65 13.89 -18.68
C GLY A 166 -10.70 13.02 -19.36
N GLU A 167 -10.23 12.01 -20.07
CA GLU A 167 -11.07 10.99 -20.72
C GLU A 167 -11.74 10.08 -19.68
N GLY A 168 -11.20 10.04 -18.47
CA GLY A 168 -11.75 9.34 -17.31
C GLY A 168 -11.34 10.04 -16.01
N THR A 169 -11.98 9.68 -14.90
CA THR A 169 -11.71 10.29 -13.59
C THR A 169 -10.23 10.16 -13.20
N ILE A 170 -9.63 8.98 -13.40
CA ILE A 170 -8.21 8.76 -13.11
C ILE A 170 -7.31 9.62 -14.01
N ASP A 171 -7.62 9.70 -15.30
CA ASP A 171 -6.87 10.52 -16.27
C ASP A 171 -6.93 12.01 -15.89
N ALA A 172 -8.11 12.50 -15.50
CA ALA A 172 -8.28 13.87 -15.02
C ALA A 172 -7.43 14.15 -13.76
N VAL A 173 -7.38 13.20 -12.82
CA VAL A 173 -6.52 13.31 -11.62
C VAL A 173 -5.05 13.39 -12.01
N PHE A 174 -4.55 12.45 -12.81
CA PHE A 174 -3.11 12.37 -13.15
C PHE A 174 -2.67 13.58 -13.97
N LYS A 175 -3.44 13.98 -14.99
CA LYS A 175 -3.16 15.20 -15.76
C LYS A 175 -3.14 16.45 -14.89
N THR A 176 -4.04 16.55 -13.90
CA THR A 176 -4.03 17.69 -12.97
C THR A 176 -2.78 17.69 -12.08
N ILE A 177 -2.34 16.52 -11.61
CA ILE A 177 -1.09 16.39 -10.85
C ILE A 177 0.12 16.74 -11.71
N ASP A 178 0.14 16.32 -12.98
CA ASP A 178 1.20 16.66 -13.94
C ASP A 178 1.29 18.18 -14.14
N ARG A 179 0.16 18.86 -14.32
CA ARG A 179 0.11 20.32 -14.45
C ARG A 179 0.61 21.05 -13.20
N ILE A 180 0.27 20.56 -12.00
CA ILE A 180 0.78 21.12 -10.73
C ILE A 180 2.29 20.91 -10.60
N SER A 181 2.75 19.71 -10.93
CA SER A 181 4.14 19.31 -10.68
C SER A 181 5.11 19.83 -11.75
N GLY A 182 4.64 20.02 -12.98
CA GLY A 182 5.44 20.32 -14.16
C GLY A 182 6.12 19.10 -14.79
N TYR A 183 5.79 17.89 -14.33
CA TYR A 183 6.32 16.63 -14.87
C TYR A 183 5.20 15.88 -15.57
N GLU A 184 5.40 15.53 -16.84
CA GLU A 184 4.46 14.70 -17.60
C GLU A 184 4.78 13.24 -17.33
N GLY A 185 3.81 12.51 -16.79
CA GLY A 185 3.95 11.09 -16.48
C GLY A 185 3.19 10.20 -17.45
N GLN A 186 3.88 9.22 -18.02
CA GLN A 186 3.27 8.16 -18.80
C GLN A 186 2.98 6.96 -17.89
N LEU A 187 1.69 6.62 -17.78
CA LEU A 187 1.23 5.48 -16.97
C LEU A 187 1.42 4.17 -17.74
N ASP A 188 2.40 3.37 -17.33
CA ASP A 188 2.72 2.08 -17.96
C ASP A 188 1.87 0.92 -17.43
N ASP A 189 1.55 0.93 -16.13
CA ASP A 189 0.74 -0.10 -15.48
C ASP A 189 -0.10 0.52 -14.35
N TYR A 190 -1.35 0.06 -14.21
CA TYR A 190 -2.29 0.52 -13.21
C TYR A 190 -3.07 -0.66 -12.64
N LYS A 191 -2.93 -0.88 -11.33
CA LYS A 191 -3.56 -2.01 -10.62
C LYS A 191 -4.26 -1.53 -9.38
N VAL A 192 -5.53 -1.90 -9.25
CA VAL A 192 -6.35 -1.69 -8.05
C VAL A 192 -6.71 -3.05 -7.47
N LYS A 193 -6.53 -3.21 -6.16
CA LYS A 193 -6.91 -4.41 -5.41
C LYS A 193 -7.60 -4.01 -4.11
N SER A 194 -8.58 -4.80 -3.70
CA SER A 194 -9.10 -4.75 -2.34
C SER A 194 -8.13 -5.48 -1.41
N VAL A 195 -7.74 -4.82 -0.31
CA VAL A 195 -6.88 -5.42 0.73
C VAL A 195 -7.70 -6.35 1.63
N SER A 196 -8.90 -5.91 1.99
CA SER A 196 -9.83 -6.62 2.86
C SER A 196 -11.18 -6.79 2.18
N GLU A 197 -12.10 -7.45 2.87
CA GLU A 197 -13.46 -7.69 2.41
C GLU A 197 -14.43 -6.62 2.95
N GLY A 198 -15.63 -6.57 2.39
CA GLY A 198 -16.69 -5.64 2.79
C GLY A 198 -16.73 -4.35 1.96
N LYS A 199 -17.81 -3.57 2.16
CA LYS A 199 -18.02 -2.29 1.45
C LYS A 199 -17.05 -1.19 1.88
N ASP A 200 -16.37 -1.39 3.01
CA ASP A 200 -15.35 -0.50 3.58
C ASP A 200 -13.93 -1.08 3.38
N ALA A 201 -13.76 -1.99 2.43
CA ALA A 201 -12.46 -2.55 2.06
C ALA A 201 -11.49 -1.44 1.66
N LEU A 202 -10.23 -1.55 2.11
CA LEU A 202 -9.17 -0.68 1.64
C LEU A 202 -8.84 -0.98 0.18
N ALA A 203 -8.80 0.05 -0.65
CA ALA A 203 -8.22 0.00 -1.98
C ALA A 203 -6.69 0.20 -1.90
N SER A 204 -5.95 -0.82 -2.33
CA SER A 204 -4.52 -0.76 -2.61
C SER A 204 -4.34 -0.50 -4.10
N VAL A 205 -3.73 0.63 -4.43
CA VAL A 205 -3.45 1.05 -5.80
C VAL A 205 -1.95 1.03 -6.01
N THR A 206 -1.53 0.37 -7.08
CA THR A 206 -0.14 0.39 -7.56
C THR A 206 -0.12 0.97 -8.96
N VAL A 207 0.75 1.95 -9.16
CA VAL A 207 0.99 2.58 -10.46
C VAL A 207 2.44 2.36 -10.86
N LYS A 208 2.69 2.19 -12.14
CA LYS A 208 4.03 2.23 -12.73
C LYS A 208 4.04 3.38 -13.72
N VAL A 209 4.87 4.38 -13.46
CA VAL A 209 4.87 5.64 -14.21
C VAL A 209 6.27 5.98 -14.65
N SER A 210 6.45 6.26 -15.94
CA SER A 210 7.66 6.86 -16.47
C SER A 210 7.49 8.37 -16.57
N PHE A 211 8.45 9.14 -16.08
CA PHE A 211 8.42 10.61 -16.16
C PHE A 211 9.52 11.07 -17.11
N ASN A 212 9.19 11.97 -18.05
CA ASN A 212 10.17 12.55 -18.99
C ASN A 212 11.03 11.52 -19.78
N GLY A 213 10.50 10.30 -20.01
CA GLY A 213 11.22 9.24 -20.72
C GLY A 213 12.24 8.44 -19.88
N ASP A 214 12.36 8.72 -18.59
CA ASP A 214 13.20 7.96 -17.67
C ASP A 214 12.57 6.60 -17.27
N PRO A 215 13.37 5.67 -16.72
CA PRO A 215 12.86 4.36 -16.29
C PRO A 215 11.66 4.47 -15.35
N ALA A 216 10.66 3.63 -15.60
CA ALA A 216 9.42 3.67 -14.86
C ALA A 216 9.58 3.37 -13.38
N ILE A 217 8.87 4.14 -12.56
CA ILE A 217 8.90 4.07 -11.11
C ILE A 217 7.56 3.60 -10.59
N ILE A 218 7.61 2.76 -9.56
CA ILE A 218 6.43 2.21 -8.91
C ILE A 218 6.00 3.16 -7.79
N GLY A 219 4.71 3.49 -7.77
CA GLY A 219 4.06 4.22 -6.71
C GLY A 219 2.94 3.39 -6.08
N HIS A 220 2.76 3.56 -4.77
CA HIS A 220 1.74 2.86 -4.00
C HIS A 220 0.81 3.84 -3.28
N GLY A 221 -0.47 3.50 -3.22
CA GLY A 221 -1.48 4.28 -2.55
C GLY A 221 -2.49 3.39 -1.85
N LEU A 222 -2.87 3.80 -0.64
CA LEU A 222 -3.81 3.08 0.20
C LEU A 222 -4.88 4.04 0.73
N ASN A 223 -6.14 3.72 0.46
CA ASN A 223 -7.29 4.44 1.00
C ASN A 223 -8.58 3.60 0.82
N ILE A 224 -9.63 3.88 1.58
CA ILE A 224 -10.96 3.33 1.32
C ILE A 224 -11.50 3.87 -0.02
N ASP A 225 -11.21 5.14 -0.32
CA ASP A 225 -11.54 5.76 -1.60
C ASP A 225 -10.48 5.41 -2.66
N THR A 226 -10.89 4.64 -3.67
CA THR A 226 -10.03 4.20 -4.78
C THR A 226 -9.39 5.36 -5.54
N MET A 227 -10.10 6.47 -5.74
CA MET A 227 -9.56 7.62 -6.47
C MET A 227 -8.52 8.36 -5.64
N LEU A 228 -8.78 8.53 -4.33
CA LEU A 228 -7.81 9.12 -3.41
C LEU A 228 -6.57 8.22 -3.25
N ALA A 229 -6.74 6.89 -3.23
CA ALA A 229 -5.64 5.94 -3.26
C ALA A 229 -4.84 6.07 -4.56
N SER A 230 -5.50 6.21 -5.70
CA SER A 230 -4.86 6.39 -7.01
C SER A 230 -4.03 7.68 -7.08
N ALA A 231 -4.58 8.80 -6.63
CA ALA A 231 -3.86 10.08 -6.56
C ALA A 231 -2.61 9.98 -5.69
N ARG A 232 -2.72 9.32 -4.52
CA ARG A 232 -1.59 9.08 -3.61
C ARG A 232 -0.53 8.18 -4.24
N ALA A 233 -0.93 7.12 -4.94
CA ALA A 233 0.00 6.23 -5.63
C ALA A 233 0.82 6.99 -6.67
N TYR A 234 0.16 7.83 -7.47
CA TYR A 234 0.80 8.64 -8.49
C TYR A 234 1.77 9.69 -7.91
N ILE A 235 1.35 10.42 -6.88
CA ILE A 235 2.22 11.36 -6.15
C ILE A 235 3.39 10.62 -5.48
N GLY A 236 3.18 9.40 -4.99
CA GLY A 236 4.23 8.53 -4.47
C GLY A 236 5.28 8.17 -5.52
N ALA A 237 4.86 7.83 -6.74
CA ALA A 237 5.75 7.59 -7.86
C ALA A 237 6.55 8.86 -8.21
N LEU A 238 5.87 10.02 -8.29
CA LEU A 238 6.51 11.31 -8.57
C LEU A 238 7.55 11.70 -7.50
N ASN A 239 7.20 11.57 -6.22
CA ASN A 239 8.15 11.85 -5.13
C ASN A 239 9.37 10.92 -5.18
N SER A 240 9.16 9.65 -5.52
CA SER A 240 10.24 8.68 -5.67
C SER A 240 11.15 9.03 -6.86
N TYR A 241 10.55 9.45 -7.99
CA TYR A 241 11.26 9.98 -9.15
C TYR A 241 12.15 11.17 -8.79
N LEU A 242 11.60 12.19 -8.12
CA LEU A 242 12.34 13.38 -7.72
C LEU A 242 13.46 13.08 -6.72
N SER A 243 13.24 12.11 -5.82
CA SER A 243 14.29 11.65 -4.90
C SER A 243 15.45 10.99 -5.64
N MET A 244 15.16 10.19 -6.69
CA MET A 244 16.18 9.58 -7.54
C MET A 244 16.91 10.63 -8.38
N GLU A 245 16.19 11.58 -8.98
CA GLU A 245 16.78 12.67 -9.76
C GLU A 245 17.71 13.55 -8.88
N GLY A 246 17.30 13.87 -7.65
CA GLY A 246 18.11 14.59 -6.67
C GLY A 246 19.39 13.83 -6.29
N LYS A 247 19.32 12.50 -6.13
CA LYS A 247 20.50 11.65 -5.90
C LYS A 247 21.43 11.57 -7.12
N LEU A 248 20.88 11.61 -8.34
CA LEU A 248 21.67 11.66 -9.58
C LEU A 248 22.40 13.00 -9.75
N LYS A 249 21.75 14.13 -9.40
CA LYS A 249 22.39 15.46 -9.41
C LYS A 249 23.47 15.59 -8.32
N SER A 250 23.24 15.05 -7.13
CA SER A 250 24.24 15.00 -6.04
C SER A 250 25.50 14.19 -6.43
N ARG A 251 25.34 13.02 -7.07
CA ARG A 251 26.47 12.20 -7.54
C ARG A 251 27.33 12.87 -8.63
N ARG A 252 26.74 13.75 -9.45
CA ARG A 252 27.50 14.54 -10.45
C ARG A 252 28.31 15.69 -9.84
N CYS A 253 27.93 16.21 -8.67
CA CYS A 253 28.70 17.25 -7.99
C CYS A 253 29.97 16.71 -7.32
N ASP A 254 29.94 15.49 -6.77
CA ASP A 254 31.09 14.91 -6.04
C ASP A 254 32.21 14.39 -6.95
N SER A 255 31.97 14.18 -8.25
CA SER A 255 33.00 13.76 -9.20
C SER A 255 33.93 14.88 -9.66
N SER A 256 33.71 16.12 -9.20
CA SER A 256 34.58 17.28 -9.49
C SER A 256 35.68 17.51 -8.43
N LYS A 257 35.75 16.69 -7.37
CA LYS A 257 36.72 16.81 -6.26
C LYS A 257 37.70 15.64 -6.15
N THR A 258 37.99 14.95 -7.24
CA THR A 258 39.06 13.95 -7.26
C THR A 258 40.02 14.22 -8.42
N ILE A 259 40.90 15.20 -8.20
CA ILE A 259 42.24 15.28 -8.81
C ILE A 259 43.21 15.57 -7.65
#